data_AF-A0A2V8TR65-F1
#
_entry.id   AF-A0A2V8TR65-F1
#
_cell.length_a   1.000
_cell.length_b   1.000
_cell.length_c   1.000
_cell.angle_alpha   90.00
_cell.angle_beta   90.00
_cell.angle_gamma   90.00
#
_symmetry.space_group_name_H-M   'P 1'
#
loop_
_entity.id
_entity.type
_entity.pdbx_description
1 polymer ?
#
loop_
_entity_poly.entity_id
_entity_poly.type
_entity_poly.pdbx_seq_one_letter_code
_entity_poly.pdbx_strand_id
1 'polypeptide(L)'
;MTGAPTVSDPLAYLTPPPVGACDHVNYNQSGGVVTLNPGVYCGGITISGTSSVLYLNPGTYVMNGGGFSVSSQANIIGNGVTIYNTGSASYAYQPISITGGSTTVLTAPTTGSLAGILFFQDRSITTTSKTSVNTIAGGSSTTYTGGLYFPTSALNYSGNSLTNGGYTLIVAKTLSFTGLSALNADYSTLPGGSPIKGGVAFGE
;
A
#
# COMPACT_ATOMS: atom_id res chain seq x y z
N MET A 1 11.81 31.35 -9.15
CA MET A 1 11.59 31.08 -7.72
C MET A 1 12.01 29.65 -7.46
N THR A 2 13.19 29.44 -6.89
CA THR A 2 13.78 28.12 -6.63
C THR A 2 14.05 28.00 -5.13
N GLY A 3 13.37 27.08 -4.46
CA GLY A 3 13.60 26.81 -3.04
C GLY A 3 12.33 26.50 -2.27
N ALA A 4 11.58 25.49 -2.69
CA ALA A 4 10.75 24.79 -1.71
C ALA A 4 11.72 24.10 -0.73
N PRO A 5 11.54 24.25 0.59
CA PRO A 5 12.38 23.55 1.56
C PRO A 5 12.29 22.04 1.28
N THR A 6 13.44 21.36 1.24
CA THR A 6 13.46 19.90 1.18
C THR A 6 12.80 19.37 2.44
N VAL A 7 11.60 18.81 2.31
CA VAL A 7 10.90 18.18 3.41
C VAL A 7 11.64 16.88 3.73
N SER A 8 12.18 16.77 4.96
CA SER A 8 12.75 15.52 5.45
C SER A 8 11.68 14.43 5.45
N ASP A 9 12.08 13.21 5.09
CA ASP A 9 11.14 12.10 4.97
C ASP A 9 10.43 11.83 6.32
N PRO A 10 9.10 12.07 6.40
CA PRO A 10 8.32 11.97 7.63
C PRO A 10 8.33 10.58 8.28
N LEU A 11 8.59 9.56 7.47
CA LEU A 11 8.48 8.14 7.82
C LEU A 11 9.85 7.45 7.77
N ALA A 12 10.95 8.21 7.72
CA ALA A 12 12.31 7.66 7.70
C ALA A 12 12.65 6.78 8.92
N TYR A 13 11.95 6.98 10.04
CA TYR A 13 12.13 6.19 11.27
C TYR A 13 11.65 4.73 11.14
N LEU A 14 10.80 4.41 10.15
CA LEU A 14 10.29 3.04 9.98
C LEU A 14 11.43 2.10 9.55
N THR A 15 11.58 0.99 10.25
CA THR A 15 12.51 -0.09 9.83
C THR A 15 11.82 -0.97 8.79
N PRO A 16 12.44 -1.23 7.61
CA PRO A 16 11.89 -2.17 6.65
C PRO A 16 11.76 -3.58 7.24
N PRO A 17 10.71 -4.34 6.91
CA PRO A 17 10.62 -5.75 7.26
C PRO A 17 11.78 -6.57 6.69
N PRO A 18 12.25 -7.62 7.39
CA PRO A 18 13.24 -8.53 6.84
C PRO A 18 12.66 -9.28 5.63
N VAL A 19 13.47 -9.44 4.58
CA VAL A 19 13.12 -10.26 3.42
C VAL A 19 13.76 -11.64 3.60
N GLY A 20 12.94 -12.62 3.99
CA GLY A 20 13.35 -14.00 4.17
C GLY A 20 13.33 -14.83 2.87
N ALA A 21 13.37 -16.16 3.02
CA ALA A 21 13.12 -17.08 1.92
C ALA A 21 11.69 -16.93 1.38
N CYS A 22 11.47 -17.28 0.12
CA CYS A 22 10.15 -17.22 -0.50
C CYS A 22 9.22 -18.27 0.11
N ASP A 23 8.12 -17.84 0.70
CA ASP A 23 7.01 -18.74 1.08
C ASP A 23 6.17 -19.11 -0.15
N HIS A 24 6.07 -18.16 -1.09
CA HIS A 24 5.37 -18.34 -2.36
C HIS A 24 6.16 -17.72 -3.52
N VAL A 25 5.98 -18.28 -4.71
CA VAL A 25 6.61 -17.80 -5.95
C VAL A 25 5.54 -17.56 -7.01
N ASN A 26 5.52 -16.36 -7.60
CA ASN A 26 4.59 -15.93 -8.66
C ASN A 26 3.12 -16.25 -8.35
N TYR A 27 2.64 -15.85 -7.17
CA TYR A 27 1.29 -16.19 -6.74
C TYR A 27 0.25 -15.57 -7.68
N ASN A 28 -0.65 -16.40 -8.23
CA ASN A 28 -1.70 -15.96 -9.13
C ASN A 28 -3.04 -16.62 -8.77
N GLN A 29 -4.08 -15.80 -8.70
CA GLN A 29 -5.47 -16.23 -8.56
C GLN A 29 -6.35 -15.54 -9.60
N SER A 30 -7.22 -16.31 -10.24
CA SER A 30 -8.17 -15.82 -11.26
C SER A 30 -9.64 -16.21 -11.01
N GLY A 31 -9.95 -16.76 -9.83
CA GLY A 31 -11.31 -17.04 -9.39
C GLY A 31 -11.40 -17.61 -7.97
N GLY A 32 -12.62 -17.64 -7.42
CA GLY A 32 -12.94 -18.28 -6.15
C GLY A 32 -12.55 -17.45 -4.92
N VAL A 33 -12.70 -18.06 -3.75
CA VAL A 33 -12.40 -17.44 -2.46
C VAL A 33 -11.10 -18.03 -1.93
N VAL A 34 -10.14 -17.17 -1.59
CA VAL A 34 -8.89 -17.58 -0.95
C VAL A 34 -8.60 -16.74 0.28
N THR A 35 -7.88 -17.32 1.23
CA THR A 35 -7.28 -16.61 2.35
C THR A 35 -5.78 -16.79 2.29
N LEU A 36 -5.03 -15.69 2.34
CA LEU A 36 -3.57 -15.69 2.39
C LEU A 36 -3.08 -15.34 3.80
N ASN A 37 -1.94 -15.91 4.16
CA ASN A 37 -1.24 -15.61 5.41
C ASN A 37 -0.07 -14.66 5.16
N PRO A 38 0.35 -13.88 6.18
CA PRO A 38 1.59 -13.10 6.11
C PRO A 38 2.79 -13.96 5.71
N GLY A 39 3.68 -13.41 4.90
CA GLY A 39 4.83 -14.12 4.35
C GLY A 39 5.54 -13.38 3.22
N VAL A 40 6.56 -14.00 2.65
CA VAL A 40 7.35 -13.52 1.53
C VAL A 40 6.83 -14.10 0.22
N TYR A 41 6.33 -13.22 -0.64
CA TYR A 41 5.80 -13.53 -1.96
C TYR A 41 6.81 -13.05 -3.01
N CYS A 42 7.64 -13.99 -3.48
CA CYS A 42 8.64 -13.70 -4.51
C CYS A 42 8.01 -13.69 -5.89
N GLY A 43 8.22 -12.63 -6.66
CA GLY A 43 7.46 -12.41 -7.89
C GLY A 43 6.01 -11.98 -7.65
N GLY A 44 5.67 -11.60 -6.42
CA GLY A 44 4.46 -10.87 -6.10
C GLY A 44 3.19 -11.69 -6.05
N ILE A 45 2.07 -10.96 -5.94
CA ILE A 45 0.71 -11.48 -5.93
C ILE A 45 -0.06 -10.84 -7.08
N THR A 46 -0.72 -11.66 -7.88
CA THR A 46 -1.66 -11.22 -8.92
C THR A 46 -3.03 -11.82 -8.68
N ILE A 47 -4.02 -10.97 -8.46
CA ILE A 47 -5.44 -11.34 -8.34
C ILE A 47 -6.21 -10.76 -9.52
N SER A 48 -6.98 -11.60 -10.19
CA SER A 48 -7.81 -11.25 -11.34
C SER A 48 -9.12 -12.03 -11.31
N GLY A 49 -10.04 -11.75 -12.23
CA GLY A 49 -11.33 -12.42 -12.33
C GLY A 49 -12.41 -11.81 -11.42
N THR A 50 -13.61 -11.67 -11.97
CA THR A 50 -14.76 -11.01 -11.31
C THR A 50 -15.30 -11.76 -10.10
N SER A 51 -15.02 -13.06 -10.00
CA SER A 51 -15.47 -13.93 -8.91
C SER A 51 -14.39 -14.17 -7.86
N SER A 52 -13.28 -13.43 -7.92
CA SER A 52 -12.19 -13.57 -6.96
C SER A 52 -12.46 -12.78 -5.70
N VAL A 53 -12.29 -13.44 -4.55
CA VAL A 53 -12.31 -12.82 -3.22
C VAL A 53 -11.04 -13.26 -2.50
N LEU A 54 -10.22 -12.28 -2.13
CA LEU A 54 -9.01 -12.47 -1.36
C LEU A 54 -9.20 -11.92 0.05
N TYR A 55 -9.05 -12.80 1.04
CA TYR A 55 -8.90 -12.43 2.44
C TYR A 55 -7.42 -12.42 2.82
N LEU A 56 -6.96 -11.36 3.47
CA LEU A 56 -5.64 -11.25 4.05
C LEU A 56 -5.76 -11.35 5.57
N ASN A 57 -5.16 -12.39 6.15
CA ASN A 57 -5.01 -12.46 7.60
C ASN A 57 -4.09 -11.32 8.11
N PRO A 58 -4.29 -10.83 9.34
CA PRO A 58 -3.48 -9.73 9.88
C PRO A 58 -1.98 -10.05 9.85
N GLY A 59 -1.16 -9.09 9.42
CA GLY A 59 0.29 -9.19 9.41
C GLY A 59 0.97 -8.57 8.18
N THR A 60 2.26 -8.87 8.00
CA THR A 60 3.08 -8.26 6.96
C THR A 60 3.26 -9.19 5.76
N TYR A 61 2.93 -8.68 4.58
CA TYR A 61 3.11 -9.34 3.30
C TYR A 61 4.27 -8.68 2.57
N VAL A 62 5.34 -9.43 2.32
CA VAL A 62 6.54 -8.93 1.65
C VAL A 62 6.49 -9.33 0.19
N MET A 63 6.29 -8.37 -0.71
CA MET A 63 6.41 -8.58 -2.15
C MET A 63 7.90 -8.43 -2.53
N ASN A 64 8.60 -9.56 -2.65
CA ASN A 64 9.97 -9.55 -3.17
C ASN A 64 9.91 -9.61 -4.70
N GLY A 65 9.77 -8.46 -5.33
CA GLY A 65 9.54 -8.31 -6.77
C GLY A 65 8.12 -8.68 -7.19
N GLY A 66 7.79 -8.42 -8.46
CA GLY A 66 6.49 -8.72 -9.07
C GLY A 66 5.28 -7.90 -8.57
N GLY A 67 5.43 -7.22 -7.43
CA GLY A 67 4.45 -6.25 -6.93
C GLY A 67 3.19 -6.88 -6.36
N PHE A 68 2.15 -6.05 -6.20
CA PHE A 68 0.83 -6.47 -5.74
C PHE A 68 -0.21 -5.97 -6.74
N SER A 69 -0.73 -6.88 -7.56
CA SER A 69 -1.60 -6.58 -8.69
C SER A 69 -2.99 -7.14 -8.49
N VAL A 70 -4.00 -6.29 -8.68
CA VAL A 70 -5.41 -6.61 -8.50
C VAL A 70 -6.18 -5.97 -9.64
N SER A 71 -7.00 -6.79 -10.31
CA SER A 71 -7.71 -6.40 -11.52
C SER A 71 -9.08 -7.07 -11.62
N SER A 72 -9.86 -6.67 -12.63
CA SER A 72 -11.07 -7.36 -13.07
C SER A 72 -12.14 -7.57 -11.99
N GLN A 73 -12.39 -6.58 -11.13
CA GLN A 73 -13.46 -6.60 -10.11
C GLN A 73 -13.26 -7.60 -8.98
N ALA A 74 -12.03 -8.08 -8.79
CA ALA A 74 -11.67 -8.86 -7.61
C ALA A 74 -11.92 -8.07 -6.31
N ASN A 75 -12.30 -8.79 -5.26
CA ASN A 75 -12.54 -8.23 -3.93
C ASN A 75 -11.38 -8.55 -3.01
N ILE A 76 -10.98 -7.59 -2.18
CA ILE A 76 -9.87 -7.77 -1.23
C ILE A 76 -10.27 -7.23 0.13
N ILE A 77 -10.13 -8.07 1.14
CA ILE A 77 -10.45 -7.73 2.52
C ILE A 77 -9.27 -8.09 3.40
N GLY A 78 -8.77 -7.14 4.17
CA GLY A 78 -7.68 -7.34 5.11
C GLY A 78 -7.76 -6.36 6.27
N ASN A 79 -7.63 -6.85 7.50
CA ASN A 79 -7.60 -6.03 8.70
C ASN A 79 -6.26 -6.21 9.41
N GLY A 80 -5.57 -5.11 9.69
CA GLY A 80 -4.28 -5.15 10.36
C GLY A 80 -3.16 -5.67 9.45
N VAL A 81 -3.16 -5.26 8.19
CA VAL A 81 -2.21 -5.73 7.18
C VAL A 81 -1.25 -4.63 6.75
N THR A 82 0.00 -5.02 6.49
CA THR A 82 0.98 -4.17 5.80
C THR A 82 1.51 -4.90 4.58
N ILE A 83 1.45 -4.26 3.42
CA ILE A 83 2.06 -4.75 2.19
C ILE A 83 3.37 -3.97 1.99
N TYR A 84 4.49 -4.67 2.18
CA TYR A 84 5.83 -4.15 1.93
C TYR A 84 6.29 -4.55 0.52
N ASN A 85 6.58 -3.59 -0.34
CA ASN A 85 6.94 -3.83 -1.74
C ASN A 85 8.41 -3.51 -2.01
N THR A 86 9.18 -4.54 -2.36
CA THR A 86 10.62 -4.47 -2.64
C THR A 86 10.93 -5.29 -3.91
N GLY A 87 12.22 -5.49 -4.20
CA GLY A 87 12.70 -6.31 -5.28
C GLY A 87 14.10 -6.81 -5.00
N SER A 88 14.53 -7.79 -5.77
CA SER A 88 15.87 -8.37 -5.72
C SER A 88 16.40 -8.58 -7.12
N ALA A 89 17.67 -8.99 -7.24
CA ALA A 89 18.27 -9.33 -8.53
C ALA A 89 17.50 -10.45 -9.26
N SER A 90 16.91 -11.39 -8.50
CA SER A 90 16.15 -12.51 -9.05
C SER A 90 14.68 -12.18 -9.33
N TYR A 91 14.12 -11.20 -8.62
CA TYR A 91 12.72 -10.79 -8.75
C TYR A 91 12.63 -9.28 -8.89
N ALA A 92 12.48 -8.82 -10.13
CA ALA A 92 12.41 -7.41 -10.45
C ALA A 92 11.21 -6.74 -9.76
N TYR A 93 11.44 -5.54 -9.24
CA TYR A 93 10.40 -4.69 -8.68
C TYR A 93 9.29 -4.43 -9.71
N GLN A 94 8.04 -4.48 -9.27
CA GLN A 94 6.87 -3.96 -10.00
C GLN A 94 6.01 -3.13 -9.03
N PRO A 95 5.26 -2.13 -9.54
CA PRO A 95 4.43 -1.28 -8.69
C PRO A 95 3.27 -2.05 -8.04
N ILE A 96 2.71 -1.44 -7.00
CA ILE A 96 1.40 -1.84 -6.47
C ILE A 96 0.33 -1.30 -7.43
N SER A 97 -0.54 -2.17 -7.92
CA SER A 97 -1.58 -1.84 -8.88
C SER A 97 -2.90 -2.47 -8.45
N ILE A 98 -3.74 -1.70 -7.77
CA ILE A 98 -5.10 -2.09 -7.43
C ILE A 98 -6.04 -1.33 -8.36
N THR A 99 -6.58 -2.03 -9.34
CA THR A 99 -7.42 -1.44 -10.39
C THR A 99 -8.72 -2.20 -10.53
N GLY A 100 -9.82 -1.46 -10.71
CA GLY A 100 -11.12 -2.05 -11.04
C GLY A 100 -11.65 -3.06 -10.03
N GLY A 101 -11.34 -2.99 -8.74
CA GLY A 101 -11.91 -3.88 -7.69
C GLY A 101 -13.34 -3.50 -7.31
N SER A 102 -14.23 -4.48 -7.13
CA SER A 102 -15.63 -4.22 -6.72
C SER A 102 -15.75 -3.83 -5.25
N THR A 103 -14.92 -4.40 -4.38
CA THR A 103 -14.84 -4.06 -2.95
C THR A 103 -13.42 -4.29 -2.44
N THR A 104 -12.77 -3.22 -1.96
CA THR A 104 -11.44 -3.28 -1.38
C THR A 104 -11.49 -2.66 0.01
N VAL A 105 -11.28 -3.45 1.05
CA VAL A 105 -11.28 -2.97 2.45
C VAL A 105 -9.97 -3.39 3.08
N LEU A 106 -9.06 -2.44 3.23
CA LEU A 106 -7.74 -2.68 3.79
C LEU A 106 -7.47 -1.71 4.94
N THR A 107 -7.11 -2.26 6.11
CA THR A 107 -6.68 -1.46 7.26
C THR A 107 -5.27 -1.84 7.70
N ALA A 108 -4.45 -0.84 7.98
CA ALA A 108 -3.14 -1.00 8.60
C ALA A 108 -3.24 -1.55 10.02
N PRO A 109 -2.20 -2.21 10.54
CA PRO A 109 -2.14 -2.58 11.96
C PRO A 109 -2.19 -1.33 12.86
N THR A 110 -2.83 -1.43 14.02
CA THR A 110 -2.92 -0.33 14.99
C THR A 110 -1.76 -0.33 16.00
N THR A 111 -1.00 -1.42 16.08
CA THR A 111 0.12 -1.63 17.00
C THR A 111 1.31 -2.27 16.28
N GLY A 112 2.49 -2.27 16.92
CA GLY A 112 3.73 -2.83 16.38
C GLY A 112 4.58 -1.81 15.63
N SER A 113 5.71 -2.27 15.07
CA SER A 113 6.70 -1.40 14.41
C SER A 113 6.18 -0.72 13.14
N LEU A 114 5.19 -1.32 12.49
CA LEU A 114 4.51 -0.81 11.30
C LEU A 114 3.09 -0.30 11.60
N ALA A 115 2.78 -0.03 12.88
CA ALA A 115 1.52 0.57 13.27
C ALA A 115 1.23 1.80 12.40
N GLY A 116 0.05 1.83 11.80
CA GLY A 116 -0.35 2.93 10.95
C GLY A 116 0.02 2.81 9.48
N ILE A 117 0.75 1.78 9.05
CA ILE A 117 1.30 1.68 7.69
C ILE A 117 0.63 0.55 6.90
N LEU A 118 -0.07 0.90 5.81
CA LEU A 118 -0.75 -0.05 4.94
C LEU A 118 0.13 -0.48 3.77
N PHE A 119 0.72 0.49 3.05
CA PHE A 119 1.67 0.21 1.98
C PHE A 119 3.02 0.83 2.32
N PHE A 120 4.08 0.04 2.17
CA PHE A 120 5.45 0.48 2.39
C PHE A 120 6.32 0.04 1.23
N GLN A 121 6.70 0.98 0.36
CA GLN A 121 7.72 0.75 -0.65
C GLN A 121 9.12 0.82 -0.03
N ASP A 122 9.96 -0.15 -0.38
CA ASP A 122 11.37 -0.12 -0.06
C ASP A 122 12.05 1.16 -0.60
N ARG A 123 12.74 1.88 0.29
CA ARG A 123 13.43 3.14 0.00
C ARG A 123 14.59 2.96 -0.98
N SER A 124 15.12 1.75 -1.10
CA SER A 124 16.22 1.45 -2.04
C SER A 124 15.78 1.37 -3.49
N ILE A 125 14.47 1.29 -3.76
CA ILE A 125 13.93 1.17 -5.12
C ILE A 125 14.20 2.46 -5.89
N THR A 126 15.02 2.36 -6.93
CA THR A 126 15.30 3.46 -7.85
C THR A 126 14.47 3.28 -9.11
N THR A 127 13.38 4.03 -9.23
CA THR A 127 12.50 3.94 -10.40
C THR A 127 13.07 4.77 -11.55
N THR A 128 13.79 4.15 -12.49
CA THR A 128 14.31 4.81 -13.69
C THR A 128 13.33 4.81 -14.86
N SER A 129 12.23 4.04 -14.78
CA SER A 129 11.25 3.91 -15.85
C SER A 129 9.84 4.35 -15.42
N LYS A 130 9.12 5.01 -16.34
CA LYS A 130 7.69 5.41 -16.23
C LYS A 130 6.74 4.24 -15.90
N THR A 131 7.19 2.99 -15.98
CA THR A 131 6.46 1.78 -15.57
C THR A 131 6.40 1.53 -14.06
N SER A 132 6.89 2.45 -13.23
CA SER A 132 6.96 2.28 -11.77
C SER A 132 5.91 3.06 -10.99
N VAL A 133 4.83 3.51 -11.64
CA VAL A 133 3.75 4.28 -10.99
C VAL A 133 2.84 3.33 -10.22
N ASN A 134 2.69 3.55 -8.92
CA ASN A 134 1.72 2.83 -8.12
C ASN A 134 0.32 3.37 -8.45
N THR A 135 -0.65 2.48 -8.56
CA THR A 135 -2.04 2.85 -8.80
C THR A 135 -2.90 2.21 -7.72
N ILE A 136 -3.55 3.04 -6.92
CA ILE A 136 -4.52 2.61 -5.92
C ILE A 136 -5.85 3.23 -6.31
N ALA A 137 -6.65 2.46 -7.03
CA ALA A 137 -7.95 2.90 -7.48
C ALA A 137 -9.01 2.70 -6.39
N GLY A 138 -9.95 3.63 -6.31
CA GLY A 138 -11.16 3.49 -5.52
C GLY A 138 -12.42 3.18 -6.31
N GLY A 139 -13.48 2.94 -5.57
CA GLY A 139 -14.87 2.77 -5.98
C GLY A 139 -15.80 3.04 -4.80
N SER A 140 -17.11 2.91 -4.99
CA SER A 140 -18.12 3.25 -3.98
C SER A 140 -17.97 2.49 -2.65
N SER A 141 -17.36 1.30 -2.68
CA SER A 141 -17.18 0.41 -1.53
C SER A 141 -15.70 0.15 -1.19
N THR A 142 -14.78 1.03 -1.63
CA THR A 142 -13.35 0.85 -1.35
C THR A 142 -12.90 1.73 -0.18
N THR A 143 -12.23 1.15 0.82
CA THR A 143 -11.64 1.86 1.94
C THR A 143 -10.18 1.46 2.15
N TYR A 144 -9.30 2.46 2.23
CA TYR A 144 -7.88 2.29 2.52
C TYR A 144 -7.54 3.08 3.78
N THR A 145 -7.42 2.38 4.91
CA THR A 145 -7.09 3.02 6.20
C THR A 145 -5.65 2.71 6.55
N GLY A 146 -4.79 3.73 6.56
CA GLY A 146 -3.35 3.55 6.76
C GLY A 146 -2.48 4.55 6.01
N GLY A 147 -1.19 4.47 6.29
CA GLY A 147 -0.14 5.17 5.57
C GLY A 147 0.18 4.46 4.25
N LEU A 148 0.20 5.23 3.17
CA LEU A 148 0.63 4.84 1.83
C LEU A 148 1.98 5.49 1.57
N TYR A 149 3.06 4.73 1.77
CA TYR A 149 4.42 5.23 1.76
C TYR A 149 5.18 4.73 0.52
N PHE A 150 5.39 5.65 -0.43
CA PHE A 150 6.02 5.46 -1.74
C PHE A 150 7.14 6.49 -1.97
N PRO A 151 8.22 6.49 -1.15
CA PRO A 151 9.18 7.60 -1.09
C PRO A 151 9.92 7.89 -2.40
N THR A 152 10.07 6.89 -3.29
CA THR A 152 10.86 7.02 -4.51
C THR A 152 10.03 6.96 -5.79
N SER A 153 8.74 6.69 -5.70
CA SER A 153 7.86 6.45 -6.85
C SER A 153 6.60 7.30 -6.84
N ALA A 154 5.99 7.46 -8.01
CA ALA A 154 4.73 8.17 -8.14
C ALA A 154 3.55 7.30 -7.69
N LEU A 155 2.50 7.95 -7.20
CA LEU A 155 1.23 7.34 -6.83
C LEU A 155 0.09 8.04 -7.56
N ASN A 156 -0.71 7.26 -8.30
CA ASN A 156 -2.04 7.63 -8.75
C ASN A 156 -3.05 7.08 -7.74
N TYR A 157 -3.77 7.97 -7.08
CA TYR A 157 -4.72 7.62 -6.03
C TYR A 157 -6.13 8.10 -6.40
N SER A 158 -7.11 7.21 -6.26
CA SER A 158 -8.53 7.53 -6.37
C SER A 158 -9.39 6.85 -5.29
N GLY A 159 -8.76 6.49 -4.17
CA GLY A 159 -9.38 5.74 -3.06
C GLY A 159 -10.18 6.61 -2.08
N ASN A 160 -10.96 5.94 -1.23
CA ASN A 160 -11.65 6.57 -0.10
C ASN A 160 -11.10 6.04 1.23
N SER A 161 -11.15 6.87 2.28
CA SER A 161 -10.91 6.49 3.68
C SER A 161 -12.24 6.14 4.36
N LEU A 162 -12.18 5.35 5.44
CA LEU A 162 -13.29 5.29 6.39
C LEU A 162 -13.58 6.69 6.94
N THR A 163 -14.86 7.00 7.15
CA THR A 163 -15.34 8.31 7.61
C THR A 163 -15.26 8.48 9.14
N ASN A 164 -15.29 7.39 9.91
CA ASN A 164 -15.15 7.39 11.37
C ASN A 164 -13.99 6.46 11.78
N GLY A 165 -13.03 6.95 12.58
CA GLY A 165 -11.84 6.18 12.97
C GLY A 165 -10.87 5.85 11.83
N GLY A 166 -11.09 6.47 10.66
CA GLY A 166 -10.28 6.27 9.46
C GLY A 166 -9.28 7.39 9.27
N TYR A 167 -8.06 7.01 8.87
CA TYR A 167 -7.05 7.92 8.38
C TYR A 167 -6.44 7.38 7.09
N THR A 168 -6.11 8.29 6.17
CA THR A 168 -5.27 7.98 5.02
C THR A 168 -4.14 9.01 4.98
N LEU A 169 -2.94 8.51 5.22
CA LEU A 169 -1.70 9.28 5.19
C LEU A 169 -0.98 8.92 3.89
N ILE A 170 -0.54 9.89 3.10
CA ILE A 170 0.17 9.61 1.84
C ILE A 170 1.51 10.33 1.83
N VAL A 171 2.58 9.56 1.59
CA VAL A 171 3.94 10.08 1.39
C VAL A 171 4.47 9.45 0.11
N ALA A 172 4.51 10.22 -0.97
CA ALA A 172 4.94 9.74 -2.28
C ALA A 172 5.90 10.73 -2.95
N LYS A 173 6.75 10.26 -3.87
CA LYS A 173 7.62 11.16 -4.68
C LYS A 173 6.79 12.13 -5.51
N THR A 174 5.68 11.65 -6.05
CA THR A 174 4.69 12.47 -6.77
C THR A 174 3.33 11.86 -6.53
N LEU A 175 2.35 12.69 -6.22
CA LEU A 175 0.98 12.27 -5.95
C LEU A 175 0.05 12.88 -6.98
N SER A 176 -0.74 12.04 -7.64
CA SER A 176 -1.82 12.46 -8.53
C SER A 176 -3.14 11.92 -7.99
N PHE A 177 -4.07 12.83 -7.68
CA PHE A 177 -5.43 12.48 -7.34
C PHE A 177 -6.27 12.39 -8.62
N THR A 178 -6.96 11.27 -8.79
CA THR A 178 -7.87 11.06 -9.91
C THR A 178 -9.26 10.74 -9.38
N GLY A 179 -10.31 11.31 -9.96
CA GLY A 179 -11.69 11.10 -9.50
C GLY A 179 -12.00 11.72 -8.14
N LEU A 180 -13.09 11.27 -7.50
CA LEU A 180 -13.48 11.67 -6.16
C LEU A 180 -12.71 10.84 -5.13
N SER A 181 -12.08 11.50 -4.17
CA SER A 181 -11.37 10.85 -3.06
C SER A 181 -11.74 11.54 -1.77
N ALA A 182 -12.13 10.77 -0.75
CA ALA A 182 -12.31 11.26 0.61
C ALA A 182 -11.15 10.77 1.48
N LEU A 183 -10.33 11.70 1.98
CA LEU A 183 -9.29 11.41 2.98
C LEU A 183 -9.80 11.84 4.35
N ASN A 184 -9.56 11.02 5.36
CA ASN A 184 -9.80 11.38 6.75
C ASN A 184 -8.46 11.39 7.51
N ALA A 185 -8.46 12.05 8.66
CA ALA A 185 -7.28 12.22 9.51
C ALA A 185 -7.62 11.91 10.98
N ASP A 186 -8.47 10.91 11.20
CA ASP A 186 -8.83 10.43 12.53
C ASP A 186 -7.87 9.31 12.97
N TYR A 187 -6.82 9.71 13.69
CA TYR A 187 -5.79 8.80 14.22
C TYR A 187 -6.13 8.25 15.61
N SER A 188 -7.38 8.39 16.09
CA SER A 188 -7.79 7.93 17.44
C SER A 188 -7.60 6.42 17.65
N THR A 189 -7.53 5.64 16.56
CA THR A 189 -7.29 4.20 16.58
C THR A 189 -5.80 3.83 16.75
N LEU A 190 -4.88 4.81 16.66
CA LEU A 190 -3.45 4.62 16.86
C LEU A 190 -3.02 5.13 18.24
N PRO A 191 -2.47 4.28 19.13
CA PRO A 191 -2.00 4.72 20.45
C PRO A 191 -0.95 5.83 20.42
N GLY A 192 -0.16 5.90 19.34
CA GLY A 192 0.86 6.93 19.12
C GLY A 192 0.38 8.15 18.33
N GLY A 193 -0.91 8.24 17.98
CA GLY A 193 -1.46 9.28 17.11
C GLY A 193 -0.94 9.19 15.67
N SER A 194 -0.79 10.35 15.02
CA SER A 194 -0.32 10.42 13.63
C SER A 194 1.04 9.74 13.44
N PRO A 195 1.20 8.87 12.43
CA PRO A 195 2.50 8.27 12.10
C PRO A 195 3.55 9.26 11.59
N ILE A 196 3.17 10.50 11.20
CA ILE A 196 4.12 11.51 10.74
C ILE A 196 4.97 12.02 11.91
N LYS A 197 6.30 11.84 11.84
CA LYS A 197 7.25 12.33 12.87
C LYS A 197 8.18 13.45 12.40
N GLY A 198 7.98 13.98 11.19
CA GLY A 198 8.71 15.13 10.64
C GLY A 198 8.07 15.63 9.35
N GLY A 199 8.33 16.87 8.94
CA GLY A 199 7.83 17.45 7.67
C GLY A 199 6.64 18.41 7.82
N VAL A 200 6.58 19.43 6.93
CA VAL A 200 5.51 20.45 6.90
C VAL A 200 4.25 19.87 6.27
N ALA A 201 3.13 19.94 6.98
CA ALA A 201 1.83 19.62 6.41
C ALA A 201 1.41 20.72 5.43
N PHE A 202 1.14 20.36 4.17
CA PHE A 202 0.35 21.21 3.29
C PHE A 202 -1.12 20.98 3.67
N GLY A 203 -1.64 21.87 4.51
CA GLY A 203 -3.08 22.05 4.65
C GLY A 203 -3.57 22.98 3.55
N GLU A 204 -4.62 22.58 2.85
CA GLU A 204 -5.50 23.54 2.16
C GLU A 204 -6.35 24.30 3.18
#